data_AF-A0A062XQT8-F1
#
_entry.id   AF-A0A062XQT8-F1
#
_cell.length_a   1.000
_cell.length_b   1.000
_cell.length_c   1.000
_cell.angle_alpha   90.00
_cell.angle_beta   90.00
_cell.angle_gamma   90.00
#
_symmetry.space_group_name_H-M   'P 1'
#
loop_
_entity.id
_entity.type
_entity.pdbx_description
1 polymer ?
#
loop_
_entity_poly.entity_id
_entity_poly.type
_entity_poly.pdbx_seq_one_letter_code
_entity_poly.pdbx_strand_id
1 'polypeptide(L)'
;MAAQGPTFVGVEKCKPCHRPEFETWSQSAHAEATKTAKGAPGFAASCLSCHATTPDGSLEGVQCEACHGPGSQYWPIPVMMHREKSVAAGLVLPAPGMCNRCHDGQDHHKAVEWGAFKHDHREKRQAVELP
;
A
#
# COMPACT_ATOMS: atom_id res chain seq x y z
N MET A 1 -17.95 -8.35 -23.25
CA MET A 1 -17.76 -8.43 -21.79
C MET A 1 -16.90 -7.24 -21.40
N ALA A 2 -17.42 -6.24 -20.70
CA ALA A 2 -16.56 -5.20 -20.15
C ALA A 2 -15.61 -5.88 -19.16
N ALA A 3 -14.30 -5.79 -19.39
CA ALA A 3 -13.34 -6.28 -18.41
C ALA A 3 -13.58 -5.51 -17.11
N GLN A 4 -13.89 -6.23 -16.03
CA GLN A 4 -14.00 -5.62 -14.73
C GLN A 4 -12.63 -5.00 -14.39
N GLY A 5 -12.61 -3.72 -14.04
CA GLY A 5 -11.36 -3.03 -13.71
C GLY A 5 -10.62 -3.72 -12.54
N PRO A 6 -9.34 -3.41 -12.32
CA PRO A 6 -8.57 -3.99 -11.23
C PRO A 6 -9.28 -3.80 -9.88
N THR A 7 -9.46 -4.89 -9.12
CA THR A 7 -9.96 -4.89 -7.75
C THR A 7 -8.84 -5.08 -6.73
N PHE A 8 -9.10 -4.62 -5.50
CA PHE A 8 -8.24 -4.89 -4.35
C PHE A 8 -8.35 -6.36 -3.92
N VAL A 9 -7.25 -6.95 -3.45
CA VAL A 9 -7.20 -8.37 -3.06
C VAL A 9 -6.73 -8.60 -1.62
N GLY A 10 -6.20 -7.57 -0.97
CA GLY A 10 -5.68 -7.62 0.38
C GLY A 10 -4.28 -8.20 0.46
N VAL A 11 -3.59 -7.81 1.53
CA VAL A 11 -2.19 -8.13 1.82
C VAL A 11 -1.90 -9.64 1.89
N GLU A 12 -2.88 -10.47 2.25
CA GLU A 12 -2.71 -11.93 2.31
C GLU A 12 -2.39 -12.56 0.95
N LYS A 13 -2.72 -11.91 -0.18
CA LYS A 13 -2.27 -12.35 -1.51
C LYS A 13 -0.82 -11.97 -1.81
N CYS A 14 -0.31 -10.91 -1.20
CA CYS A 14 1.05 -10.40 -1.41
C CYS A 14 2.07 -11.12 -0.53
N LYS A 15 1.69 -11.39 0.72
CA LYS A 15 2.54 -11.93 1.80
C LYS A 15 3.34 -13.20 1.46
N PRO A 16 2.79 -14.23 0.77
CA PRO A 16 3.55 -15.47 0.52
C PRO A 16 4.84 -15.25 -0.29
N CYS A 17 4.83 -14.27 -1.21
CA CYS A 17 5.97 -13.97 -2.09
C CYS A 17 6.77 -12.74 -1.63
N HIS A 18 6.11 -11.79 -0.97
CA HIS A 18 6.71 -10.54 -0.45
C HIS A 18 6.79 -10.54 1.08
N ARG A 19 7.32 -11.63 1.65
CA ARG A 19 7.36 -11.83 3.10
C ARG A 19 8.19 -10.76 3.83
N PRO A 20 9.41 -10.40 3.41
CA PRO A 20 10.18 -9.34 4.08
C PRO A 20 9.47 -7.99 4.10
N GLU A 21 8.80 -7.65 3.00
CA GLU A 21 8.02 -6.42 2.88
C GLU A 21 6.79 -6.45 3.77
N PHE A 22 6.08 -7.59 3.80
CA PHE A 22 4.97 -7.82 4.70
C PHE A 22 5.38 -7.68 6.17
N GLU A 23 6.47 -8.32 6.59
CA GLU A 23 6.96 -8.26 7.97
C GLU A 23 7.34 -6.83 8.38
N THR A 24 7.91 -6.05 7.46
CA THR A 24 8.23 -4.64 7.68
C THR A 24 6.94 -3.82 7.82
N TRP A 25 5.98 -4.03 6.92
CA TRP A 25 4.69 -3.35 6.94
C TRP A 25 3.89 -3.67 8.20
N SER A 26 3.82 -4.94 8.63
CA SER A 26 3.00 -5.38 9.75
C SER A 26 3.44 -4.79 11.10
N GLN A 27 4.65 -4.24 11.17
CA GLN A 27 5.19 -3.55 12.36
C GLN A 27 5.05 -2.03 12.29
N SER A 28 4.46 -1.50 11.21
CA SER A 28 4.36 -0.07 10.96
C SER A 28 3.04 0.53 11.46
N ALA A 29 3.01 1.85 11.65
CA ALA A 29 1.79 2.59 11.95
C ALA A 29 0.71 2.44 10.85
N HIS A 30 1.11 2.17 9.60
CA HIS A 30 0.18 1.92 8.51
C HIS A 30 -0.64 0.63 8.71
N ALA A 31 -0.04 -0.42 9.27
CA ALA A 31 -0.79 -1.65 9.57
C ALA A 31 -1.86 -1.42 10.66
N GLU A 32 -1.56 -0.59 11.66
CA GLU A 32 -2.48 -0.27 12.76
C GLU A 32 -3.42 0.91 12.46
N ALA A 33 -3.32 1.54 11.28
CA ALA A 33 -3.96 2.83 10.97
C ALA A 33 -5.48 2.85 11.22
N THR A 34 -6.20 1.79 10.83
CA THR A 34 -7.66 1.70 11.04
C THR A 34 -8.00 1.63 12.52
N LYS A 35 -7.27 0.82 13.28
CA LYS A 35 -7.47 0.67 14.72
C LYS A 35 -7.20 1.98 15.45
N THR A 36 -6.13 2.68 15.09
CA THR A 36 -5.82 4.01 15.64
C THR A 36 -6.94 5.00 15.35
N ALA A 37 -7.44 5.05 14.11
CA ALA A 37 -8.55 5.94 13.75
C ALA A 37 -9.84 5.61 14.50
N LYS A 38 -10.24 4.34 14.57
CA LYS A 38 -11.44 3.89 15.28
C LYS A 38 -11.36 4.17 16.79
N GLY A 39 -10.16 4.24 17.37
CA GLY A 39 -9.94 4.59 18.76
C GLY A 39 -9.94 6.11 19.03
N ALA A 40 -9.92 6.95 18.00
CA ALA A 40 -9.89 8.40 18.17
C ALA A 40 -11.29 8.98 18.45
N PRO A 41 -11.41 10.00 19.32
CA PRO A 41 -12.64 10.76 19.46
C PRO A 41 -13.08 11.36 18.12
N GLY A 42 -14.36 11.26 17.79
CA GLY A 42 -14.90 11.81 16.55
C GLY A 42 -14.65 10.97 15.30
N PHE A 43 -14.29 9.69 15.45
CA PHE A 43 -14.22 8.76 14.32
C PHE A 43 -15.51 8.76 13.49
N ALA A 44 -15.34 8.86 12.17
CA ALA A 44 -16.41 8.76 11.18
C ALA A 44 -15.96 7.87 10.01
N ALA A 45 -16.90 7.40 9.21
CA ALA A 45 -16.59 6.59 8.03
C ALA A 45 -15.64 7.30 7.04
N SER A 46 -15.70 8.64 6.96
CA SER A 46 -14.79 9.43 6.12
C SER A 46 -13.31 9.28 6.50
N CYS A 47 -12.99 8.93 7.76
CA CYS A 47 -11.62 8.71 8.21
C CYS A 47 -10.96 7.52 7.48
N LEU A 48 -11.76 6.55 7.02
CA LEU A 48 -11.27 5.35 6.35
C LEU A 48 -10.67 5.62 4.97
N SER A 49 -10.94 6.79 4.38
CA SER A 49 -10.30 7.21 3.12
C SER A 49 -8.77 7.27 3.21
N CYS A 50 -8.22 7.54 4.41
CA CYS A 50 -6.79 7.57 4.68
C CYS A 50 -6.32 6.45 5.62
N HIS A 51 -7.20 5.96 6.51
CA HIS A 51 -6.83 5.01 7.55
C HIS A 51 -7.14 3.54 7.21
N ALA A 52 -7.66 3.26 6.02
CA ALA A 52 -7.85 1.92 5.48
C ALA A 52 -7.37 1.87 4.03
N THR A 53 -7.24 0.66 3.47
CA THR A 53 -6.86 0.49 2.05
C THR A 53 -8.04 0.76 1.13
N THR A 54 -9.24 0.43 1.60
CA THR A 54 -10.49 0.70 0.91
C THR A 54 -11.32 1.71 1.72
N PRO A 55 -12.00 2.67 1.07
CA PRO A 55 -12.79 3.69 1.77
C PRO A 55 -13.94 3.14 2.62
N ASP A 56 -14.41 1.92 2.32
CA ASP A 56 -15.44 1.22 3.08
C ASP A 56 -14.90 0.46 4.30
N GLY A 57 -13.57 0.42 4.47
CA GLY A 57 -12.92 -0.31 5.56
C GLY A 57 -12.94 -1.83 5.43
N SER A 58 -13.33 -2.38 4.26
CA SER A 58 -13.28 -3.83 4.02
C SER A 58 -11.87 -4.40 4.06
N LEU A 59 -10.86 -3.56 3.76
CA LEU A 59 -9.44 -3.85 3.96
C LEU A 59 -8.84 -2.88 4.98
N GLU A 60 -8.82 -3.31 6.25
CA GLU A 60 -8.26 -2.54 7.37
C GLU A 60 -6.74 -2.36 7.26
N GLY A 61 -6.26 -1.24 7.80
CA GLY A 61 -4.89 -0.78 7.66
C GLY A 61 -4.61 -0.16 6.28
N VAL A 62 -3.58 0.67 6.21
CA VAL A 62 -3.01 1.15 4.94
C VAL A 62 -2.08 0.03 4.44
N GLN A 63 -2.63 -0.93 3.71
CA GLN A 63 -1.94 -2.13 3.21
C GLN A 63 -1.09 -1.82 1.97
N CYS A 64 -0.49 -2.85 1.37
CA CYS A 64 0.33 -2.76 0.17
C CYS A 64 -0.35 -1.96 -0.96
N GLU A 65 -1.63 -2.25 -1.19
CA GLU A 65 -2.40 -1.72 -2.32
C GLU A 65 -2.80 -0.25 -2.16
N ALA A 66 -2.73 0.31 -0.96
CA ALA A 66 -2.95 1.75 -0.75
C ALA A 66 -1.86 2.58 -1.46
N CYS A 67 -0.65 2.04 -1.55
CA CYS A 67 0.47 2.64 -2.29
C CYS A 67 0.64 2.03 -3.69
N HIS A 68 0.46 0.71 -3.81
CA HIS A 68 0.75 -0.04 -5.05
C HIS A 68 -0.43 -0.20 -6.01
N GLY A 69 -1.62 0.30 -5.65
CA GLY A 69 -2.84 0.16 -6.44
C GLY A 69 -3.50 -1.22 -6.27
N PRO A 70 -4.63 -1.48 -6.96
CA PRO A 70 -5.37 -2.73 -6.82
C PRO A 70 -4.65 -3.91 -7.47
N GLY A 71 -4.41 -4.97 -6.70
CA GLY A 71 -3.49 -6.06 -7.04
C GLY A 71 -4.07 -7.21 -7.84
N SER A 72 -5.38 -7.26 -8.06
CA SER A 72 -6.05 -8.41 -8.72
C SER A 72 -5.44 -8.86 -10.05
N GLN A 73 -4.85 -7.95 -10.82
CA GLN A 73 -4.28 -8.24 -12.14
C GLN A 73 -2.75 -8.42 -12.14
N TYR A 74 -2.05 -8.00 -11.08
CA TYR A 74 -0.58 -8.13 -11.00
C TYR A 74 -0.09 -9.07 -9.90
N TRP A 75 -0.95 -9.57 -9.00
CA TRP A 75 -0.55 -10.61 -8.04
C TRP A 75 -0.30 -12.01 -8.64
N PRO A 76 -0.89 -12.43 -9.79
CA PRO A 76 -0.58 -13.75 -10.35
C PRO A 76 0.89 -13.87 -10.73
N ILE A 77 1.52 -15.00 -10.40
CA ILE A 77 2.95 -15.27 -10.62
C ILE A 77 3.43 -14.88 -12.04
N PRO A 78 2.73 -15.22 -13.14
CA PRO A 78 3.19 -14.90 -14.49
C PRO A 78 3.22 -13.40 -14.82
N VAL A 79 2.57 -12.57 -14.01
CA VAL A 79 2.57 -11.10 -14.13
C VAL A 79 3.55 -10.50 -13.13
N MET A 80 3.45 -10.88 -11.85
CA MET A 80 4.22 -10.28 -10.75
C MET A 80 5.74 -10.43 -10.91
N MET A 81 6.19 -11.52 -11.55
CA MET A 81 7.61 -11.80 -11.80
C MET A 81 8.22 -10.87 -12.86
N HIS A 82 7.40 -10.09 -13.57
CA HIS A 82 7.85 -9.15 -14.58
C HIS A 82 7.33 -7.76 -14.26
N ARG A 83 8.24 -6.86 -13.89
CA ARG A 83 7.90 -5.48 -13.52
C ARG A 83 7.09 -4.78 -14.60
N GLU A 84 7.51 -4.88 -15.86
CA GLU A 84 6.84 -4.22 -16.98
C GLU A 84 5.38 -4.69 -17.11
N LYS A 85 5.15 -6.00 -16.98
CA LYS A 85 3.80 -6.59 -17.03
C LYS A 85 2.97 -6.17 -15.84
N SER A 86 3.57 -6.09 -14.66
CA SER A 86 2.89 -5.65 -13.44
C SER A 86 2.42 -4.20 -13.56
N VAL A 87 3.30 -3.31 -14.05
CA VAL A 87 2.96 -1.90 -14.30
C VAL A 87 1.87 -1.78 -15.36
N ALA A 88 1.98 -2.53 -16.46
CA ALA A 88 0.93 -2.58 -17.49
C ALA A 88 -0.41 -3.11 -16.96
N ALA A 89 -0.38 -3.98 -15.95
CA ALA A 89 -1.55 -4.53 -15.26
C ALA A 89 -2.07 -3.66 -14.10
N GLY A 90 -1.51 -2.45 -13.90
CA GLY A 90 -2.01 -1.48 -12.92
C GLY A 90 -1.19 -1.36 -11.62
N LEU A 91 -0.01 -1.99 -11.53
CA LEU A 91 0.92 -1.74 -10.43
C LEU A 91 1.35 -0.28 -10.44
N VAL A 92 1.09 0.41 -9.33
CA VAL A 92 1.62 1.73 -9.06
C VAL A 92 2.99 1.61 -8.41
N LEU A 93 3.96 2.36 -8.92
CA LEU A 93 5.26 2.54 -8.32
C LEU A 93 5.21 3.81 -7.48
N PRO A 94 5.26 3.70 -6.13
CA PRO A 94 5.15 4.87 -5.27
C PRO A 94 6.26 5.88 -5.56
N ALA A 95 5.88 7.15 -5.52
CA ALA A 95 6.77 8.31 -5.63
C ALA A 95 6.48 9.26 -4.46
N PRO A 96 7.39 10.19 -4.12
CA PRO A 96 7.27 11.04 -2.93
C PRO A 96 5.91 11.73 -2.75
N GLY A 97 5.31 12.24 -3.83
CA GLY A 97 4.01 12.94 -3.75
C GLY A 97 2.83 12.05 -3.34
N MET A 98 2.97 10.73 -3.34
CA MET A 98 1.92 9.80 -2.94
C MET A 98 1.57 9.92 -1.45
N CYS A 99 2.55 10.21 -0.61
CA CYS A 99 2.37 10.35 0.84
C CYS A 99 1.37 11.46 1.17
N ASN A 100 1.41 12.55 0.41
CA ASN A 100 0.59 13.74 0.61
C ASN A 100 -0.89 13.52 0.28
N ARG A 101 -1.29 12.34 -0.23
CA ARG A 101 -2.71 11.99 -0.34
C ARG A 101 -3.37 11.83 1.04
N CYS A 102 -2.59 11.49 2.06
CA CYS A 102 -3.04 11.34 3.45
C CYS A 102 -2.23 12.20 4.44
N HIS A 103 -1.03 12.65 4.06
CA HIS A 103 -0.10 13.41 4.88
C HIS A 103 0.13 14.81 4.30
N ASP A 104 -0.95 15.53 3.99
CA ASP A 104 -0.91 16.87 3.37
C ASP A 104 -0.55 18.00 4.34
N GLY A 105 -0.41 17.71 5.64
CA GLY A 105 -0.13 18.70 6.67
C GLY A 105 -1.37 19.44 7.18
N GLN A 106 -2.56 19.12 6.66
CA GLN A 106 -3.81 19.77 7.04
C GLN A 106 -4.47 19.06 8.21
N ASP A 107 -5.14 19.80 9.09
CA ASP A 107 -5.83 19.27 10.27
C ASP A 107 -4.93 18.34 11.12
N HIS A 108 -5.25 17.04 11.17
CA HIS A 108 -4.50 16.01 11.89
C HIS A 108 -3.61 15.16 10.98
N HIS A 109 -3.58 15.46 9.67
CA HIS A 109 -2.80 14.76 8.66
C HIS A 109 -1.33 15.16 8.78
N LYS A 110 -0.63 14.58 9.76
CA LYS A 110 0.79 14.85 10.02
C LYS A 110 1.60 14.77 8.73
N ALA A 111 2.26 15.85 8.31
CA ALA A 111 3.14 15.84 7.15
C ALA A 111 4.31 14.86 7.35
N VAL A 112 4.76 14.25 6.25
CA VAL A 112 5.86 13.29 6.24
C VAL A 112 6.78 13.50 5.04
N GLU A 113 8.08 13.32 5.26
CA GLU A 113 9.10 13.48 4.22
C GLU A 113 9.55 12.12 3.69
N TRP A 114 9.56 11.95 2.37
CA TRP A 114 10.03 10.72 1.73
C TRP A 114 11.48 10.40 2.10
N GLY A 115 11.76 9.16 2.51
CA GLY A 115 13.10 8.73 2.92
C GLY A 115 13.47 9.05 4.37
N ALA A 116 12.65 9.81 5.11
CA ALA A 116 12.80 9.99 6.55
C ALA A 116 12.43 8.72 7.35
N PHE A 117 11.81 7.74 6.68
CA PHE A 117 11.46 6.43 7.21
C PHE A 117 12.11 5.35 6.35
N LYS A 118 12.48 4.23 6.99
CA LYS A 118 12.94 3.01 6.33
C LYS A 118 11.80 2.36 5.54
N HIS A 119 11.43 2.98 4.43
CA HIS A 119 10.47 2.45 3.47
C HIS A 119 11.15 1.66 2.35
N ASP A 120 12.48 1.60 2.35
CA ASP A 120 13.22 0.83 1.36
C ASP A 120 13.21 -0.67 1.69
N HIS A 121 12.31 -1.39 1.04
CA HIS A 121 12.28 -2.85 0.99
C HIS A 121 13.56 -3.48 0.38
N ARG A 122 14.52 -2.67 -0.09
CA ARG A 122 15.77 -3.09 -0.73
C ARG A 122 17.01 -2.94 0.14
N GLU A 123 16.93 -2.45 1.38
CA GLU A 123 18.10 -2.44 2.28
C GLU A 123 18.73 -3.84 2.47
N LYS A 124 18.00 -4.91 2.12
CA LYS A 124 18.48 -6.31 2.12
C LYS A 124 18.67 -6.95 0.73
N ARG A 125 18.40 -6.24 -0.38
CA ARG A 125 18.67 -6.75 -1.74
C ARG A 125 19.90 -6.05 -2.29
N GLN A 126 20.99 -6.81 -2.47
CA GLN A 126 22.06 -6.39 -3.38
C GLN A 126 21.43 -5.95 -4.70
N ALA A 127 21.98 -4.90 -5.31
CA ALA A 127 21.57 -4.46 -6.63
C ALA A 127 21.64 -5.68 -7.58
N VAL A 128 20.48 -6.18 -7.99
CA VAL A 128 20.41 -7.10 -9.11
C VAL A 128 20.56 -6.21 -10.33
N GLU A 129 21.75 -6.23 -10.93
CA GLU A 129 21.93 -5.74 -12.30
C GLU A 129 20.99 -6.55 -13.19
N LEU A 130 19.98 -5.87 -13.73
CA LEU A 130 19.15 -6.42 -14.79
C LEU A 130 20.01 -6.42 -16.07
N PRO A 131 19.95 -7.49 -16.88
CA PRO A 131 20.66 -7.54 -18.16
C PRO A 131 20.20 -6.44 -19.13
#